data_AF-A0A7J0GCG3-F1
#
_entry.id   AF-A0A7J0GCG3-F1
#
_cell.length_a   1.000
_cell.length_b   1.000
_cell.length_c   1.000
_cell.angle_alpha   90.00
_cell.angle_beta   90.00
_cell.angle_gamma   90.00
#
_symmetry.space_group_name_H-M   'P 1'
#
loop_
_entity.id
_entity.type
_entity.pdbx_description
1 polymer ?
#
loop_
_entity_poly.entity_id
_entity_poly.type
_entity_poly.pdbx_seq_one_letter_code
_entity_poly.pdbx_strand_id
1 'polypeptide(L)'
;MKIFGRMRKVKGQMNYVQHMKNSKYCVCAKGYEVNSPRVVEAIFYECVPVIISDDFVPPFFEILNWESFAVFVPEKDIPNLKDILLSIPKKRYLEMQRRVKKVQQHFLWNARPVKYDIFHMILHSIWYNRVFRIRT
;
A
#
# COMPACT_ATOMS: atom_id res chain seq x y z
N MET A 1 -15.20 14.10 3.34
CA MET A 1 -13.79 13.86 2.90
C MET A 1 -13.05 15.17 3.02
N LYS A 2 -11.94 15.22 3.77
CA LYS A 2 -11.13 16.44 3.90
C LYS A 2 -10.03 16.40 2.84
N ILE A 3 -10.18 17.16 1.76
CA ILE A 3 -9.15 17.30 0.74
C ILE A 3 -8.33 18.54 1.12
N PHE A 4 -7.04 18.34 1.38
CA PHE A 4 -6.14 19.46 1.60
C PHE A 4 -5.70 20.01 0.24
N GLY A 5 -5.74 21.33 0.06
CA GLY A 5 -5.15 22.01 -1.09
C GLY A 5 -3.61 21.98 -1.05
N ARG A 6 -2.95 22.89 -1.76
CA ARG A 6 -1.48 23.01 -1.71
C ARG A 6 -1.02 23.22 -0.26
N MET A 7 -0.35 22.22 0.31
CA MET A 7 0.20 22.30 1.66
C MET A 7 1.35 23.31 1.67
N ARG A 8 1.18 24.41 2.41
CA ARG A 8 2.23 25.41 2.62
C ARG A 8 3.33 24.76 3.46
N LYS A 9 4.61 24.90 3.09
CA LYS A 9 5.74 24.46 3.95
C LYS A 9 5.75 25.32 5.20
N VAL A 10 5.03 24.92 6.24
CA VAL A 10 5.02 25.63 7.53
C VAL A 10 6.00 24.94 8.47
N LYS A 11 6.92 25.72 9.03
CA LYS A 11 7.75 25.33 10.19
C LYS A 11 6.78 25.12 11.37
N GLY A 12 6.24 23.90 11.52
CA GLY A 12 5.38 23.50 12.63
C GLY A 12 3.88 23.59 12.36
N GLN A 13 3.24 22.43 12.23
CA GLN A 13 2.09 22.00 13.07
C GLN A 13 1.49 20.65 12.64
N MET A 14 1.81 20.13 11.44
CA MET A 14 1.62 18.73 11.05
C MET A 14 2.69 18.34 10.01
N ASN A 15 3.54 17.36 10.34
CA ASN A 15 4.50 16.83 9.36
C ASN A 15 3.78 15.89 8.38
N TYR A 16 4.30 15.71 7.16
CA TYR A 16 3.77 14.80 6.12
C TYR A 16 3.37 13.43 6.70
N VAL A 17 4.22 12.88 7.56
CA VAL A 17 4.00 11.65 8.34
C VAL A 17 2.66 11.64 9.08
N GLN A 18 2.30 12.75 9.72
CA GLN A 18 1.11 12.85 10.53
C GLN A 18 -0.16 12.98 9.68
N HIS A 19 -0.05 13.58 8.49
CA HIS A 19 -1.12 13.53 7.50
C HIS A 19 -1.36 12.11 6.98
N MET A 20 -0.30 11.37 6.69
CA MET A 20 -0.39 9.96 6.26
C MET A 20 -1.06 9.11 7.35
N LYS A 21 -0.59 9.20 8.60
CA LYS A 21 -1.16 8.45 9.74
C LYS A 21 -2.63 8.79 10.03
N ASN A 22 -3.04 10.02 9.77
CA ASN A 22 -4.43 10.47 9.98
C ASN A 22 -5.34 10.23 8.76
N SER A 23 -4.78 9.79 7.63
CA SER A 23 -5.55 9.51 6.42
C SER A 23 -6.09 8.08 6.46
N LYS A 24 -7.33 7.91 6.01
CA LYS A 24 -7.92 6.58 5.84
C LYS A 24 -7.32 5.84 4.64
N TYR A 25 -7.27 6.55 3.51
CA TYR A 25 -6.90 6.03 2.21
C TYR A 25 -5.75 6.84 1.66
N CYS A 26 -4.72 6.17 1.14
CA CYS A 26 -3.55 6.80 0.52
C CYS A 26 -3.52 6.41 -0.95
N VAL A 27 -3.68 7.42 -1.82
CA VAL A 27 -3.74 7.21 -3.26
C VAL A 27 -2.35 6.89 -3.79
N CYS A 28 -2.21 5.70 -4.35
CA CYS A 28 -1.03 5.15 -4.99
C CYS A 28 -1.29 5.03 -6.49
N ALA A 29 -1.34 6.18 -7.18
CA ALA A 29 -1.49 6.20 -8.63
C ALA A 29 -0.20 5.75 -9.32
N LYS A 30 -0.35 5.06 -10.45
CA LYS A 30 0.75 4.72 -11.35
C LYS A 30 1.50 5.99 -11.76
N GLY A 31 2.83 5.96 -11.63
CA GLY A 31 3.71 7.01 -12.13
C GLY A 31 4.25 6.66 -13.52
N TYR A 32 5.06 7.56 -14.08
CA TYR A 32 5.85 7.25 -15.27
C TYR A 32 6.91 6.16 -14.98
N GLU A 33 7.50 6.22 -13.78
CA GLU A 33 8.46 5.22 -13.32
C GLU A 33 7.76 4.13 -12.49
N VAL A 34 8.28 2.91 -12.61
CA VAL A 34 7.85 1.75 -11.80
C VAL A 34 8.27 1.86 -10.33
N ASN A 35 9.26 2.72 -10.07
CA ASN A 35 9.78 3.06 -8.76
C ASN A 35 8.87 4.13 -8.13
N SER A 36 8.03 3.74 -7.17
CA SER A 36 7.34 4.70 -6.33
C SER A 36 7.31 4.24 -4.87
N PRO A 37 7.66 5.12 -3.92
CA PRO A 37 7.59 4.78 -2.50
C PRO A 37 6.13 4.76 -2.00
N ARG A 38 5.15 5.28 -2.77
CA ARG A 38 3.77 5.53 -2.31
C ARG A 38 3.10 4.33 -1.63
N VAL A 39 3.21 3.15 -2.23
CA VAL A 39 2.58 1.92 -1.70
C VAL A 39 3.24 1.51 -0.39
N VAL A 40 4.57 1.56 -0.35
CA VAL A 40 5.35 1.23 0.85
C VAL A 40 5.07 2.25 1.95
N GLU A 41 5.12 3.55 1.65
CA GLU A 41 4.80 4.62 2.61
C GLU A 41 3.37 4.50 3.18
N ALA A 42 2.39 4.16 2.35
CA ALA A 42 1.01 3.92 2.80
C ALA A 42 0.97 2.78 3.84
N ILE A 43 1.67 1.67 3.57
CA ILE A 43 1.77 0.54 4.51
C ILE A 43 2.51 0.93 5.80
N PHE A 44 3.64 1.63 5.67
CA PHE A 44 4.43 2.12 6.81
C PHE A 44 3.66 3.05 7.74
N TYR A 45 2.75 3.85 7.20
CA TYR A 45 1.94 4.78 8.00
C TYR A 45 0.52 4.25 8.30
N GLU A 46 0.28 2.95 8.11
CA GLU A 46 -1.00 2.28 8.41
C GLU A 46 -2.21 2.88 7.66
N CYS A 47 -1.95 3.47 6.49
CA CYS A 47 -2.94 4.06 5.61
C CYS A 47 -3.32 3.03 4.53
N VAL A 48 -4.62 2.79 4.32
CA VAL A 48 -5.06 1.78 3.33
C VAL A 48 -4.64 2.21 1.93
N PRO A 49 -3.78 1.44 1.22
CA PRO A 49 -3.35 1.80 -0.12
C PRO A 49 -4.54 1.75 -1.09
N VAL A 50 -4.67 2.79 -1.92
CA VAL A 50 -5.60 2.82 -3.05
C VAL A 50 -4.77 2.82 -4.32
N ILE A 51 -4.64 1.65 -4.92
CA ILE A 51 -3.81 1.42 -6.09
C ILE A 51 -4.63 1.79 -7.33
N ILE A 52 -4.16 2.79 -8.06
CA ILE A 52 -4.77 3.22 -9.33
C ILE A 52 -3.80 2.87 -10.45
N SER A 53 -4.06 1.73 -11.09
CA SER A 53 -3.23 1.17 -12.16
C SER A 53 -3.94 -0.07 -12.73
N ASP A 54 -3.94 -0.23 -14.05
CA ASP A 54 -4.56 -1.40 -14.70
C ASP A 54 -3.64 -2.64 -14.72
N ASP A 55 -2.33 -2.45 -14.56
CA ASP A 55 -1.26 -3.43 -14.74
C ASP A 55 -0.26 -3.49 -13.56
N PHE A 56 -0.63 -2.95 -12.40
CA PHE A 56 0.25 -3.00 -11.23
C PHE A 56 0.27 -4.40 -10.61
N VAL A 57 1.44 -5.03 -10.61
CA VAL A 57 1.69 -6.28 -9.88
C VAL A 57 2.31 -5.94 -8.52
N PRO A 58 1.59 -6.14 -7.41
CA PRO A 58 2.13 -5.79 -6.10
C PRO A 58 3.30 -6.70 -5.70
N PRO A 59 4.25 -6.21 -4.89
CA PRO A 59 5.31 -7.06 -4.34
C PRO A 59 4.72 -8.17 -3.45
N PHE A 60 5.32 -9.35 -3.54
CA PHE A 60 4.90 -10.54 -2.80
C PHE A 60 3.44 -10.95 -3.05
N PHE A 61 2.87 -10.66 -4.23
CA PHE A 61 1.48 -11.00 -4.58
C PHE A 61 1.21 -12.51 -4.52
N GLU A 62 2.24 -13.33 -4.65
CA GLU A 62 2.18 -14.78 -4.53
C GLU A 62 1.99 -15.27 -3.08
N ILE A 63 2.26 -14.41 -2.08
CA ILE A 63 2.15 -14.73 -0.64
C ILE A 63 1.06 -13.89 0.03
N LEU A 64 0.99 -12.60 -0.31
CA LEU A 64 0.10 -11.63 0.32
C LEU A 64 -1.17 -11.46 -0.50
N ASN A 65 -2.33 -11.67 0.14
CA ASN A 65 -3.61 -11.31 -0.45
C ASN A 65 -3.81 -9.79 -0.36
N TRP A 66 -3.40 -9.06 -1.40
CA TRP A 66 -3.49 -7.60 -1.47
C TRP A 66 -4.92 -7.06 -1.41
N GLU A 67 -5.89 -7.72 -2.04
CA GLU A 67 -7.31 -7.34 -1.99
C GLU A 67 -7.90 -7.37 -0.58
N SER A 68 -7.22 -8.07 0.34
CA SER A 68 -7.61 -8.14 1.73
C SER A 68 -7.29 -6.85 2.51
N PHE A 69 -6.36 -6.02 2.03
CA PHE A 69 -5.86 -4.82 2.73
C PHE A 69 -5.62 -3.58 1.87
N ALA A 70 -5.77 -3.67 0.56
CA ALA A 70 -5.68 -2.56 -0.38
C ALA A 70 -6.96 -2.46 -1.23
N VAL A 71 -7.18 -1.30 -1.82
CA VAL A 71 -8.26 -1.04 -2.78
C VAL A 71 -7.65 -0.86 -4.16
N PHE A 72 -8.06 -1.67 -5.12
CA PHE A 72 -7.66 -1.51 -6.52
C PHE A 72 -8.75 -0.74 -7.26
N VAL A 73 -8.35 0.29 -8.01
CA VAL A 73 -9.25 1.12 -8.80
C VAL A 73 -8.70 1.21 -10.21
N PRO A 74 -9.44 0.75 -11.24
CA PRO A 74 -9.07 0.92 -12.63
C PRO A 74 -8.89 2.40 -13.00
N GLU A 75 -7.98 2.71 -13.92
CA GLU A 75 -7.69 4.11 -14.29
C GLU A 75 -8.93 4.82 -14.86
N LYS A 76 -9.78 4.10 -15.60
CA LYS A 76 -11.07 4.60 -16.11
C LYS A 76 -12.05 5.05 -15.02
N ASP A 77 -11.91 4.54 -13.79
CA ASP A 77 -12.82 4.78 -12.67
C ASP A 77 -12.34 5.92 -11.76
N ILE A 78 -11.22 6.59 -12.09
CA ILE A 78 -10.73 7.79 -11.39
C ILE A 78 -11.83 8.85 -11.19
N PRO A 79 -12.70 9.17 -12.17
CA PRO A 79 -13.79 10.13 -11.97
C PRO A 79 -14.74 9.75 -10.83
N ASN A 80 -14.91 8.44 -10.58
CA ASN A 80 -15.79 7.88 -9.55
C ASN A 80 -15.04 7.52 -8.25
N LEU A 81 -13.74 7.83 -8.14
CA LEU A 81 -12.88 7.43 -7.04
C LEU A 81 -13.46 7.79 -5.67
N LYS A 82 -14.02 9.00 -5.54
CA LYS A 82 -14.64 9.47 -4.31
C LYS A 82 -15.79 8.55 -3.88
N ASP A 83 -16.67 8.21 -4.81
CA ASP A 83 -17.87 7.43 -4.52
C ASP A 83 -17.51 5.98 -4.22
N ILE A 84 -16.53 5.42 -4.93
CA ILE A 84 -15.94 4.11 -4.63
C ILE A 84 -15.44 4.07 -3.20
N LEU A 85 -14.60 5.02 -2.78
CA LEU A 85 -14.00 5.03 -1.44
C LEU A 85 -15.02 5.30 -0.32
N LEU A 86 -16.05 6.09 -0.60
CA LEU A 86 -17.14 6.36 0.34
C LEU A 86 -18.14 5.19 0.46
N SER A 87 -18.28 4.37 -0.58
CA SER A 87 -19.14 3.18 -0.56
C SER A 87 -18.61 2.07 0.35
N ILE A 88 -17.31 2.06 0.66
CA ILE A 88 -16.68 1.05 1.50
C ILE A 88 -17.18 1.17 2.95
N PRO A 89 -17.84 0.12 3.51
CA PRO A 89 -18.34 0.17 4.87
C PRO A 89 -17.23 0.36 5.90
N LYS A 90 -17.51 1.10 6.98
CA LYS A 90 -16.54 1.35 8.07
C LYS A 90 -15.93 0.06 8.64
N LYS A 91 -16.74 -1.00 8.76
CA LYS A 91 -16.27 -2.33 9.22
C LYS A 91 -15.19 -2.90 8.31
N ARG A 92 -15.42 -2.89 6.99
CA ARG A 92 -14.46 -3.36 5.99
C ARG A 92 -13.20 -2.52 6.00
N TYR A 93 -13.32 -1.19 6.09
CA TYR A 93 -12.17 -0.30 6.23
C TYR A 93 -11.29 -0.66 7.44
N LEU A 94 -11.90 -0.88 8.61
CA LEU A 94 -11.16 -1.25 9.83
C LEU A 94 -10.46 -2.60 9.71
N GLU A 95 -11.07 -3.56 9.01
CA GLU A 95 -10.43 -4.84 8.69
C GLU A 95 -9.21 -4.67 7.79
N MET A 96 -9.33 -3.86 6.72
CA MET A 96 -8.21 -3.55 5.84
C MET A 96 -7.07 -2.86 6.61
N GLN A 97 -7.37 -1.83 7.41
CA GLN A 97 -6.38 -1.12 8.21
C GLN A 97 -5.63 -2.04 9.18
N ARG A 98 -6.33 -2.95 9.88
CA ARG A 98 -5.69 -3.94 10.75
C ARG A 98 -4.77 -4.87 9.98
N ARG A 99 -5.13 -5.25 8.76
CA ARG A 99 -4.29 -6.09 7.89
C ARG A 99 -3.08 -5.31 7.37
N VAL A 100 -3.23 -4.03 6.98
CA VAL A 100 -2.10 -3.15 6.64
C VAL A 100 -1.07 -3.14 7.78
N LYS A 101 -1.52 -2.93 9.02
CA LYS A 101 -0.66 -2.97 10.20
C LYS A 101 0.08 -4.30 10.36
N LYS A 102 -0.59 -5.43 10.09
CA LYS A 102 0.04 -6.76 10.15
C LYS A 102 1.08 -6.98 9.07
N VAL A 103 0.80 -6.57 7.83
CA VAL A 103 1.72 -6.78 6.70
C VAL A 103 2.90 -5.83 6.72
N GLN A 104 2.83 -4.73 7.48
CA GLN A 104 3.90 -3.75 7.61
C GLN A 104 5.28 -4.37 7.88
N GLN A 105 5.36 -5.38 8.75
CA GLN A 105 6.62 -6.06 9.07
C GLN A 105 7.33 -6.63 7.82
N HIS A 106 6.58 -7.07 6.82
CA HIS A 106 7.07 -7.67 5.58
C HIS A 106 7.73 -6.66 4.63
N PHE A 107 7.58 -5.36 4.92
CA PHE A 107 8.16 -4.26 4.15
C PHE A 107 9.25 -3.50 4.91
N LEU A 108 9.58 -3.93 6.14
CA LEU A 108 10.65 -3.34 6.93
C LEU A 108 12.00 -3.96 6.59
N TRP A 109 13.00 -3.11 6.35
CA TRP A 109 14.40 -3.52 6.26
C TRP A 109 15.08 -3.41 7.63
N ASN A 110 15.71 -4.49 8.08
CA ASN A 110 16.46 -4.53 9.34
C ASN A 110 17.95 -4.75 9.06
N ALA A 111 18.83 -4.10 9.83
CA ALA A 111 20.28 -4.27 9.67
C ALA A 111 20.74 -5.71 9.93
N ARG A 112 20.04 -6.42 10.83
CA ARG A 112 20.13 -7.87 10.99
C ARG A 112 18.77 -8.45 10.61
N PRO A 113 18.68 -9.40 9.67
CA PRO A 113 17.42 -9.95 9.25
C PRO A 113 16.61 -10.52 10.43
N VAL A 114 15.33 -10.16 10.51
CA VAL A 114 14.39 -10.70 11.50
C VAL A 114 13.29 -11.49 10.80
N LYS A 115 12.67 -12.42 11.51
CA LYS A 115 11.67 -13.33 10.93
C LYS A 115 10.59 -12.54 10.18
N TYR A 116 10.35 -12.93 8.92
CA TYR A 116 9.34 -12.35 8.02
C TYR A 116 9.56 -10.89 7.61
N ASP A 117 10.74 -10.33 7.84
CA ASP A 117 11.07 -9.02 7.28
C ASP A 117 11.24 -9.06 5.75
N ILE A 118 11.45 -7.89 5.15
CA ILE A 118 11.55 -7.79 3.70
C ILE A 118 12.67 -8.67 3.12
N PHE A 119 13.78 -8.86 3.84
CA PHE A 119 14.87 -9.73 3.42
C PHE A 119 14.39 -11.18 3.29
N HIS A 120 13.72 -11.71 4.31
CA HIS A 120 13.17 -13.07 4.25
C HIS A 120 12.05 -13.20 3.22
N MET A 121 11.21 -12.17 3.07
CA MET A 121 10.14 -12.16 2.07
C MET A 121 10.69 -12.21 0.64
N ILE A 122 11.77 -11.48 0.35
CA ILE A 122 12.49 -11.54 -0.93
C ILE A 122 13.06 -12.94 -1.17
N LEU A 123 13.75 -13.51 -0.19
CA LEU A 123 14.30 -14.86 -0.32
C LEU A 123 13.21 -15.90 -0.59
N HIS A 124 12.10 -15.83 0.14
CA HIS A 124 10.96 -16.71 -0.07
C HIS A 124 10.34 -16.52 -1.46
N SER A 125 10.18 -15.27 -1.92
CA SER A 125 9.66 -14.97 -3.26
C SER A 125 10.55 -15.56 -4.36
N ILE A 126 11.88 -15.38 -4.27
CA ILE A 126 12.83 -15.94 -5.23
C ILE A 126 12.75 -17.47 -5.25
N TRP A 127 12.73 -18.10 -4.07
CA TRP A 127 12.60 -19.55 -3.94
C TRP A 127 11.29 -20.05 -4.56
N TYR A 128 10.16 -19.41 -4.21
CA TYR A 128 8.83 -19.76 -4.72
C TYR A 128 8.78 -19.68 -6.25
N ASN A 129 9.27 -18.58 -6.83
CA ASN A 129 9.30 -18.40 -8.28
C ASN A 129 10.18 -19.46 -8.95
N ARG A 130 11.34 -19.81 -8.38
CA ARG A 130 12.22 -20.85 -8.93
C ARG A 130 11.59 -22.24 -8.94
N VAL A 131 10.91 -22.61 -7.86
CA VAL A 131 10.35 -23.95 -7.71
C VAL A 131 9.05 -24.12 -8.50
N PHE A 132 8.17 -23.11 -8.46
CA PHE A 132 6.79 -23.26 -8.92
C PHE A 132 6.47 -22.52 -10.23
N ARG A 133 7.25 -21.51 -10.63
CA ARG A 133 6.95 -20.71 -11.84
C ARG A 133 7.88 -20.92 -13.03
N ILE A 134 9.08 -21.50 -12.85
CA ILE A 134 10.02 -21.77 -13.95
C ILE A 134 9.60 -23.00 -14.81
N ARG A 135 8.53 -23.73 -14.44
CA ARG A 135 8.06 -24.94 -15.16
C ARG A 135 6.85 -24.72 -16.08
N THR A 136 6.47 -23.49 -16.36
CA THR A 136 5.43 -23.08 -17.32
C THR A 136 6.00 -22.03 -18.25
#